data_AF-A0A060CJN2-F1
#
_entry.id   AF-A0A060CJN2-F1
#
_cell.length_a   1.000
_cell.length_b   1.000
_cell.length_c   1.000
_cell.angle_alpha   90.00
_cell.angle_beta   90.00
_cell.angle_gamma   90.00
#
_symmetry.space_group_name_H-M   'P 1'
#
loop_
_entity.id
_entity.type
_entity.pdbx_description
1 polymer ?
#
loop_
_entity_poly.entity_id
_entity_poly.type
_entity_poly.pdbx_seq_one_letter_code
_entity_poly.pdbx_strand_id
1 'polypeptide(L)'
;MDTGNEDVRTEGMSYAMMLAVQYDRQDVFDRLWGWAMRYMYMDSGPHAHYFAWSVQPDGTPNAQGPAPDGEEYFAMDLLLASRRWGDGSGVHAYSMQARQLLDYCLHKGNRYDGEPMWG
;
A
#
# COMPACT_ATOMS: atom_id res chain seq x y z
N MET A 1 5.37 11.47 6.92
CA MET A 1 6.11 12.61 6.35
C MET A 1 7.56 12.38 6.66
N ASP A 2 8.39 12.11 5.65
CA ASP A 2 9.84 12.14 5.84
C ASP A 2 10.26 13.61 5.88
N THR A 3 10.60 14.12 7.06
CA THR A 3 10.97 15.54 7.23
C THR A 3 12.35 15.87 6.65
N GLY A 4 13.11 14.87 6.17
CA GLY A 4 14.41 15.07 5.53
C GLY A 4 14.38 15.26 4.01
N ASN A 5 13.33 14.80 3.33
CA ASN A 5 13.27 14.74 1.85
C ASN A 5 12.04 15.44 1.23
N GLU A 6 11.19 16.04 2.04
CA GLU A 6 9.90 16.66 1.62
C GLU A 6 8.98 15.70 0.84
N ASP A 7 9.15 14.38 1.00
CA ASP A 7 8.36 13.36 0.31
C ASP A 7 7.57 12.45 1.27
N VAL A 8 6.61 11.74 0.70
CA VAL A 8 5.85 10.66 1.34
C VAL A 8 6.22 9.36 0.65
N ARG A 9 6.73 8.42 1.45
CA ARG A 9 7.21 7.12 0.98
C ARG A 9 6.31 5.98 1.43
N THR A 10 6.29 4.90 0.65
CA THR A 10 5.50 3.70 0.97
C THR A 10 5.91 3.12 2.32
N GLU A 11 7.21 3.10 2.63
CA GLU A 11 7.77 2.69 3.92
C GLU A 11 7.18 3.49 5.10
N GLY A 12 7.24 4.83 5.02
CA GLY A 12 6.73 5.69 6.10
C GLY A 12 5.22 5.57 6.29
N MET A 13 4.47 5.33 5.20
CA MET A 13 3.03 5.11 5.24
C MET A 13 2.67 3.77 5.87
N SER A 14 3.36 2.69 5.47
CA SER A 14 3.12 1.36 5.99
C SER A 14 3.51 1.25 7.47
N TYR A 15 4.62 1.84 7.91
CA TYR A 15 4.94 1.91 9.34
C TYR A 15 3.88 2.65 10.17
N ALA A 16 3.32 3.74 9.64
CA ALA A 16 2.24 4.47 10.32
C ALA A 16 0.94 3.63 10.40
N MET A 17 0.64 2.85 9.37
CA MET A 17 -0.49 1.91 9.36
C MET A 17 -0.29 0.79 10.39
N MET A 18 0.89 0.17 10.44
CA MET A 18 1.26 -0.81 11.46
C MET A 18 1.07 -0.24 12.87
N LEU A 19 1.57 0.97 13.14
CA LEU A 19 1.37 1.62 14.44
C LEU A 19 -0.11 1.85 14.75
N ALA A 20 -0.89 2.33 13.77
CA ALA A 20 -2.32 2.59 13.95
C ALA A 20 -3.11 1.32 14.28
N VAL A 21 -2.84 0.19 13.61
CA VAL A 21 -3.50 -1.08 13.92
C VAL A 21 -3.07 -1.61 15.29
N GLN A 22 -1.80 -1.49 15.66
CA GLN A 22 -1.33 -1.94 16.98
C GLN A 22 -1.96 -1.13 18.13
N TYR A 23 -2.12 0.19 17.94
CA TYR A 23 -2.72 1.11 18.92
C TYR A 23 -4.26 1.19 18.89
N ASP A 24 -4.93 0.31 18.15
CA ASP A 24 -6.40 0.27 18.03
C ASP A 24 -7.04 1.54 17.45
N ARG A 25 -6.38 2.18 16.48
CA ARG A 25 -6.83 3.43 15.85
C ARG A 25 -7.30 3.24 14.42
N GLN A 26 -8.47 2.64 14.25
CA GLN A 26 -9.08 2.39 12.93
C GLN A 26 -9.27 3.69 12.12
N ASP A 27 -9.67 4.78 12.78
CA ASP A 27 -9.86 6.08 12.15
C ASP A 27 -8.58 6.63 11.50
N VAL A 28 -7.42 6.39 12.14
CA VAL A 28 -6.12 6.80 11.62
C VAL A 28 -5.68 5.85 10.51
N PHE A 29 -5.84 4.54 10.72
CA PHE A 29 -5.52 3.52 9.72
C PHE A 29 -6.26 3.76 8.40
N ASP A 30 -7.57 3.99 8.46
CA ASP A 30 -8.41 4.21 7.29
C ASP A 30 -8.03 5.47 6.51
N ARG A 31 -7.63 6.53 7.22
CA ARG A 31 -7.14 7.77 6.57
C ARG A 31 -5.81 7.55 5.87
N LEU A 32 -4.87 6.83 6.50
CA LEU A 32 -3.57 6.51 5.91
C LEU A 32 -3.74 5.63 4.68
N TRP A 33 -4.51 4.55 4.80
CA TRP A 33 -4.76 3.63 3.71
C TRP A 33 -5.50 4.29 2.54
N GLY A 34 -6.55 5.06 2.84
CA GLY A 34 -7.29 5.82 1.82
C GLY A 34 -6.40 6.84 1.10
N TRP A 35 -5.43 7.45 1.81
CA TRP A 35 -4.46 8.35 1.21
C TRP A 35 -3.48 7.60 0.29
N ALA A 36 -2.92 6.47 0.74
CA ALA A 36 -2.04 5.63 -0.07
C ALA A 36 -2.74 5.15 -1.36
N MET A 37 -3.98 4.67 -1.24
CA MET A 37 -4.79 4.27 -2.40
C MET A 37 -5.11 5.43 -3.35
N ARG A 38 -5.25 6.65 -2.84
CA ARG A 38 -5.58 7.82 -3.68
C ARG A 38 -4.38 8.36 -4.44
N TYR A 39 -3.21 8.38 -3.82
CA TYR A 39 -2.07 9.14 -4.33
C TYR A 39 -0.86 8.28 -4.73
N MET A 40 -0.75 7.06 -4.22
CA MET A 40 0.40 6.20 -4.46
C MET A 40 0.04 5.01 -5.35
N TYR A 41 -1.20 4.53 -5.30
CA TYR A 41 -1.64 3.39 -6.12
C TYR A 41 -1.55 3.69 -7.63
N MET A 42 -0.88 2.81 -8.37
CA MET A 42 -0.74 2.91 -9.81
C MET A 42 -1.84 2.10 -10.50
N ASP A 43 -2.77 2.77 -11.19
CA ASP A 43 -3.90 2.12 -11.86
C ASP A 43 -3.54 1.54 -13.24
N SER A 44 -2.41 1.94 -13.80
CA SER A 44 -1.99 1.67 -15.17
C SER A 44 -0.46 1.66 -15.32
N GLY A 45 0.01 1.22 -16.47
CA GLY A 45 1.45 1.12 -16.77
C GLY A 45 2.10 -0.20 -16.32
N PRO A 46 3.43 -0.33 -16.49
CA PRO A 46 4.14 -1.59 -16.26
C PRO A 46 4.07 -2.06 -14.80
N HIS A 47 3.91 -1.13 -13.87
CA HIS A 47 3.80 -1.38 -12.44
C HIS A 47 2.36 -1.25 -11.91
N ALA A 48 1.35 -1.29 -12.78
CA ALA A 48 -0.06 -1.24 -12.38
C ALA A 48 -0.36 -2.23 -11.24
N HIS A 49 -1.18 -1.81 -10.29
CA HIS A 49 -1.55 -2.51 -9.06
C HIS A 49 -0.50 -2.57 -7.95
N TYR A 50 0.63 -1.88 -8.11
CA TYR A 50 1.57 -1.56 -7.02
C TYR A 50 1.47 -0.08 -6.60
N PHE A 51 2.34 0.35 -5.68
CA PHE A 51 2.35 1.71 -5.15
C PHE A 51 3.64 2.43 -5.55
N ALA A 52 3.53 3.66 -6.09
CA ALA A 52 4.67 4.51 -6.36
C ALA A 52 5.44 4.76 -5.05
N TRP A 53 6.72 4.38 -5.00
CA TRP A 53 7.46 4.33 -3.73
C TRP A 53 7.68 5.70 -3.08
N SER A 54 7.66 6.79 -3.86
CA SER A 54 7.78 8.17 -3.39
C SER A 54 6.86 9.10 -4.18
N VAL A 55 6.10 9.91 -3.45
CA VAL A 55 5.25 10.98 -3.96
C VAL A 55 5.45 12.25 -3.13
N GLN A 56 5.15 13.40 -3.70
CA GLN A 56 5.05 14.67 -2.98
C GLN A 56 3.84 14.65 -2.02
N PRO A 57 3.78 15.53 -1.00
CA PRO A 57 2.63 15.60 -0.08
C PRO A 57 1.28 15.90 -0.74
N ASP A 58 1.30 16.51 -1.93
CA ASP A 58 0.11 16.75 -2.76
C ASP A 58 -0.29 15.53 -3.63
N GLY A 59 0.53 14.46 -3.58
CA GLY A 59 0.34 13.22 -4.33
C GLY A 59 1.03 13.18 -5.69
N THR A 60 1.79 14.20 -6.08
CA THR A 60 2.55 14.19 -7.34
C THR A 60 3.65 13.11 -7.28
N PRO A 61 3.68 12.13 -8.18
CA PRO A 61 4.68 11.06 -8.12
C PRO A 61 6.11 11.57 -8.38
N ASN A 62 7.04 11.25 -7.49
CA ASN A 62 8.48 11.46 -7.72
C ASN A 62 9.10 10.29 -8.51
N ALA A 63 8.45 9.13 -8.45
CA ALA A 63 8.84 7.93 -9.16
C ALA A 63 7.60 7.16 -9.61
N GLN A 64 7.77 6.33 -10.65
CA GLN A 64 6.72 5.42 -11.16
C GLN A 64 7.02 3.95 -10.86
N GLY A 65 8.06 3.68 -10.07
CA GLY A 65 8.41 2.34 -9.63
C GLY A 65 7.87 2.06 -8.22
N PRO A 66 7.66 0.79 -7.88
CA PRO A 66 7.33 0.38 -6.51
C PRO A 66 8.59 0.08 -5.68
N ALA A 67 8.39 -0.23 -4.39
CA ALA A 67 9.46 -0.65 -3.47
C ALA A 67 8.95 -1.83 -2.62
N PRO A 68 9.43 -3.08 -2.85
CA PRO A 68 8.80 -4.31 -2.35
C PRO A 68 8.51 -4.37 -0.85
N ASP A 69 9.33 -3.70 -0.04
CA ASP A 69 9.17 -3.53 1.41
C ASP A 69 7.87 -2.77 1.76
N GLY A 70 7.48 -1.79 0.96
CA GLY A 70 6.20 -1.10 1.09
C GLY A 70 5.02 -2.06 0.89
N GLU A 71 5.04 -2.85 -0.17
CA GLU A 71 3.95 -3.79 -0.48
C GLU A 71 3.79 -4.90 0.57
N GLU A 72 4.88 -5.48 1.08
CA GLU A 72 4.80 -6.51 2.12
C GLU A 72 4.20 -5.98 3.42
N TYR A 73 4.57 -4.77 3.84
CA TYR A 73 4.01 -4.15 5.04
C TYR A 73 2.54 -3.75 4.84
N PHE A 74 2.18 -3.17 3.69
CA PHE A 74 0.77 -2.88 3.41
C PHE A 74 -0.09 -4.15 3.47
N ALA A 75 0.37 -5.25 2.86
CA ALA A 75 -0.35 -6.51 2.92
C ALA A 75 -0.49 -7.03 4.37
N MET A 76 0.58 -6.99 5.16
CA MET A 76 0.54 -7.39 6.57
C MET A 76 -0.43 -6.54 7.39
N ASP A 77 -0.34 -5.22 7.27
CA ASP A 77 -1.16 -4.25 8.00
C ASP A 77 -2.64 -4.42 7.71
N LEU A 78 -3.00 -4.63 6.43
CA LEU A 78 -4.36 -4.88 6.00
C LEU A 78 -4.90 -6.21 6.56
N LEU A 79 -4.09 -7.27 6.61
CA LEU A 79 -4.49 -8.53 7.25
C LEU A 79 -4.70 -8.37 8.76
N LEU A 80 -3.84 -7.61 9.44
CA LEU A 80 -3.99 -7.30 10.86
C LEU A 80 -5.24 -6.45 11.12
N ALA A 81 -5.51 -5.44 10.28
CA ALA A 81 -6.71 -4.61 10.37
C ALA A 81 -7.98 -5.43 10.17
N SER A 82 -8.00 -6.31 9.16
CA SER A 82 -9.11 -7.25 8.94
C SER A 82 -9.37 -8.13 10.16
N ARG A 83 -8.31 -8.68 10.77
CA ARG A 83 -8.45 -9.53 11.96
C ARG A 83 -8.96 -8.75 13.17
N ARG A 84 -8.60 -7.48 13.31
CA ARG A 84 -8.93 -6.66 14.48
C ARG A 84 -10.32 -6.02 14.39
N TRP A 85 -10.66 -5.45 13.23
CA TRP A 85 -11.88 -4.65 13.05
C TRP A 85 -12.89 -5.27 12.09
N GLY A 86 -12.54 -6.38 11.41
CA GLY A 86 -13.34 -6.94 10.32
C GLY A 86 -13.14 -6.20 9.00
N ASP A 87 -13.68 -6.76 7.92
CA ASP A 87 -13.64 -6.13 6.61
C ASP A 87 -14.81 -5.15 6.43
N GLY A 88 -14.51 -3.96 5.92
CA GLY A 88 -15.51 -3.02 5.42
C GLY A 88 -15.82 -3.25 3.94
N SER A 89 -16.09 -2.15 3.21
CA SER A 89 -16.38 -2.17 1.77
C SER A 89 -15.38 -1.37 0.96
N GLY A 90 -15.27 -1.66 -0.35
CA GLY A 90 -14.40 -0.92 -1.26
C GLY A 90 -12.93 -1.04 -0.86
N VAL A 91 -12.23 0.09 -0.74
CA VAL A 91 -10.83 0.11 -0.29
C VAL A 91 -10.68 -0.36 1.16
N HIS A 92 -11.72 -0.32 1.99
CA HIS A 92 -11.67 -0.80 3.38
C HIS A 92 -12.03 -2.29 3.52
N ALA A 93 -12.20 -3.03 2.43
CA ALA A 93 -12.29 -4.48 2.45
C ALA A 93 -10.88 -5.10 2.65
N TYR A 94 -10.30 -4.92 3.83
CA TYR A 94 -8.86 -5.05 4.06
C TYR A 94 -8.29 -6.41 3.64
N SER A 95 -8.93 -7.53 3.99
CA SER A 95 -8.40 -8.86 3.62
C SER A 95 -8.42 -9.10 2.12
N MET A 96 -9.39 -8.52 1.40
CA MET A 96 -9.45 -8.60 -0.06
C MET A 96 -8.34 -7.76 -0.70
N GLN A 97 -8.12 -6.54 -0.21
CA GLN A 97 -7.03 -5.67 -0.69
C GLN A 97 -5.66 -6.34 -0.47
N ALA A 98 -5.42 -6.91 0.71
CA ALA A 98 -4.17 -7.59 1.03
C ALA A 98 -3.90 -8.80 0.12
N ARG A 99 -4.91 -9.67 -0.06
CA ARG A 99 -4.78 -10.86 -0.92
C ARG A 99 -4.54 -10.47 -2.37
N GLN A 100 -5.23 -9.44 -2.86
CA GLN A 100 -5.04 -8.95 -4.21
C GLN A 100 -3.62 -8.40 -4.41
N LEU A 101 -3.11 -7.61 -3.45
CA LEU A 101 -1.75 -7.10 -3.51
C LEU A 101 -0.72 -8.24 -3.57
N LEU A 102 -0.84 -9.24 -2.68
CA LEU A 102 0.05 -10.40 -2.66
C LEU A 102 -0.05 -11.25 -3.93
N ASP A 103 -1.24 -11.41 -4.50
CA ASP A 103 -1.45 -12.13 -5.77
C ASP A 103 -0.72 -11.42 -6.93
N TYR A 104 -0.71 -10.09 -6.97
CA TYR A 104 0.12 -9.35 -7.93
C TYR A 104 1.62 -9.51 -7.67
N CYS A 105 2.06 -9.39 -6.40
CA CYS A 105 3.47 -9.53 -6.02
C CYS A 105 4.08 -10.87 -6.48
N LEU A 106 3.29 -11.95 -6.42
CA LEU A 106 3.73 -13.31 -6.74
C LEU A 106 3.52 -13.71 -8.21
N HIS A 107 2.56 -13.09 -8.91
CA HIS A 107 2.10 -13.61 -10.21
C HIS A 107 2.17 -12.63 -11.37
N LYS A 108 2.68 -11.41 -11.18
CA LYS A 108 3.14 -10.60 -12.33
C LYS A 108 4.26 -11.33 -13.09
N GLY A 109 4.31 -11.12 -14.41
CA GLY A 109 5.19 -11.84 -15.33
C GLY A 109 4.73 -13.25 -15.70
N ASN A 110 3.65 -13.75 -15.08
CA ASN A 110 3.04 -15.04 -15.40
C ASN A 110 1.53 -14.90 -15.67
N ARG A 111 0.77 -14.48 -14.66
CA ARG A 111 -0.69 -14.29 -14.73
C ARG A 111 -1.07 -12.85 -15.10
N TYR A 112 -0.22 -11.89 -14.76
CA TYR A 112 -0.45 -10.46 -14.97
C TYR A 112 0.73 -9.81 -15.69
N ASP A 113 0.47 -8.73 -16.42
CA ASP A 113 1.50 -7.93 -17.07
C ASP A 113 2.43 -7.24 -16.05
N GLY A 114 3.72 -7.15 -16.39
CA GLY A 114 4.78 -6.57 -15.57
C GLY A 114 5.74 -7.62 -14.99
N GLU A 115 6.48 -7.23 -13.96
CA GLU A 115 7.44 -8.11 -13.25
C GLU A 115 6.95 -8.40 -11.82
N PRO A 116 7.16 -9.63 -11.31
CA PRO A 116 6.83 -9.97 -9.93
C PRO A 116 7.80 -9.28 -8.97
N MET A 117 7.36 -9.05 -7.72
CA MET A 117 8.27 -8.60 -6.66
C MET A 117 9.25 -9.69 -6.24
N TRP A 118 8.81 -10.94 -6.33
CA TRP A 118 9.59 -12.12 -5.98
C TRP A 118 9.52 -13.13 -7.13
N GLY A 119 10.68 -13.42 -7.73
CA GLY A 119 10.83 -14.33 -8.88
C GLY A 119 12.16 -15.05 -8.87
#